data_AF-A0AAJ2DT22-F1
#
_entry.id   AF-A0AAJ2DT22-F1
#
_cell.length_a   1.000
_cell.length_b   1.000
_cell.length_c   1.000
_cell.angle_alpha   90.00
_cell.angle_beta   90.00
_cell.angle_gamma   90.00
#
_symmetry.space_group_name_H-M   'P 1'
#
loop_
_entity.id
_entity.type
_entity.pdbx_description
1 polymer ?
#
loop_
_entity_poly.entity_id
_entity_poly.type
_entity_poly.pdbx_seq_one_letter_code
_entity_poly.pdbx_strand_id
1 'polypeptide(L)'
;MVDLSVHIFSDDTVWCVDQGSLNATAFPYVNKTLDRGAQKLVRLDPDSGRVLDVLRFDDAILPIGAQLNDLRFHGSTMYLTDSGLGGLIVHDLSNGKTLRRLSADLYVSSLYYPSNS
;
A
#
# COMPACT_ATOMS: atom_id res chain seq x y z
N MET A 1 12.33 -4.56 -8.27
CA MET A 1 11.03 -4.60 -8.95
C MET A 1 10.16 -3.58 -8.25
N VAL A 2 9.69 -2.55 -8.94
CA VAL A 2 8.61 -1.69 -8.42
C VAL A 2 7.34 -2.36 -8.90
N ASP A 3 6.66 -3.07 -8.00
CA ASP A 3 5.35 -3.62 -8.30
C ASP A 3 4.34 -2.49 -8.16
N LEU A 4 3.82 -2.04 -9.29
CA LEU A 4 2.68 -1.14 -9.36
C LEU A 4 1.48 -2.01 -9.69
N SER A 5 0.51 -2.08 -8.78
CA SER A 5 -0.80 -2.63 -9.11
C SER A 5 -1.69 -1.49 -9.65
N VAL A 6 -2.33 -1.78 -10.78
CA VAL A 6 -3.28 -0.88 -11.44
C VAL A 6 -4.54 -1.67 -11.72
N HIS A 7 -5.68 -1.11 -11.35
CA HIS A 7 -6.97 -1.78 -11.49
C HIS A 7 -8.05 -0.77 -11.89
N ILE A 8 -9.01 -1.22 -12.69
CA ILE A 8 -10.27 -0.52 -12.95
C ILE A 8 -11.34 -1.22 -12.11
N PHE A 9 -12.10 -0.46 -11.33
CA PHE A 9 -13.13 -1.01 -10.46
C PHE A 9 -14.53 -0.56 -10.86
N SER A 10 -15.53 -1.07 -10.14
CA SER A 10 -16.95 -0.78 -10.39
C SER A 10 -17.35 0.69 -10.20
N ASP A 11 -16.44 1.55 -9.75
CA ASP A 11 -16.62 3.00 -9.73
C ASP A 11 -16.16 3.70 -11.02
N ASP A 12 -15.79 2.91 -12.05
CA ASP A 12 -15.27 3.35 -13.35
C ASP A 12 -14.03 4.25 -13.25
N THR A 13 -13.21 4.07 -12.20
CA THR A 13 -11.94 4.79 -12.06
C THR A 13 -10.74 3.87 -12.07
N VAL A 14 -9.59 4.42 -12.43
CA VAL A 14 -8.30 3.74 -12.35
C VAL A 14 -7.67 4.03 -11.00
N TRP A 15 -7.27 2.98 -10.28
CA TRP A 15 -6.55 3.11 -9.02
C TRP A 15 -5.13 2.57 -9.16
N CYS A 16 -4.16 3.36 -8.68
CA CYS A 16 -2.75 3.03 -8.66
C CYS A 16 -2.24 2.96 -7.23
N VAL A 17 -1.49 1.90 -6.90
CA VAL A 17 -0.65 1.87 -5.69
C VAL A 17 0.70 2.48 -6.01
N ASP A 18 1.08 3.55 -5.32
CA ASP A 18 2.42 4.13 -5.40
C ASP A 18 3.16 3.85 -4.09
N GLN A 19 4.17 2.97 -4.17
CA GLN A 19 5.00 2.58 -3.02
C GLN A 19 5.95 3.68 -2.54
N GLY A 20 6.05 4.80 -3.26
CA GLY A 20 6.96 5.91 -2.98
C GLY A 20 8.44 5.53 -3.00
N SER A 21 8.79 4.29 -3.36
CA SER A 21 10.14 3.78 -3.23
C SER A 21 11.04 4.24 -4.37
N LEU A 22 12.26 4.64 -4.03
CA LEU A 22 13.35 4.74 -4.97
C LEU A 22 13.97 3.35 -5.15
N ASN A 23 14.02 2.88 -6.40
CA ASN A 23 14.68 1.63 -6.74
C ASN A 23 16.18 1.71 -6.36
N ALA A 24 16.65 0.89 -5.42
CA ALA A 24 18.06 0.87 -5.00
C ALA A 24 19.03 0.53 -6.12
N THR A 25 18.60 -0.24 -7.12
CA THR A 25 19.40 -0.54 -8.31
C THR A 25 19.55 0.70 -9.19
N ALA A 26 18.54 1.57 -9.23
CA ALA A 26 18.59 2.84 -9.95
C ALA A 26 19.27 3.95 -9.15
N PHE A 27 19.23 3.90 -7.81
CA PHE A 27 19.74 4.93 -6.91
C PHE A 27 20.53 4.32 -5.72
N PRO A 28 21.73 3.76 -5.97
CA PRO A 28 22.49 3.01 -4.95
C PRO A 28 23.05 3.86 -3.81
N TYR A 29 23.05 5.19 -3.93
CA TYR A 29 23.61 6.13 -2.94
C TYR A 29 22.55 6.85 -2.09
N VAL A 30 21.26 6.59 -2.32
CA VAL A 30 20.19 7.19 -1.53
C VAL A 30 19.95 6.32 -0.30
N ASN A 31 20.06 6.93 0.89
CA ASN A 31 19.66 6.28 2.13
C ASN A 31 18.18 5.91 2.00
N LYS A 32 17.90 4.60 2.02
CA LYS A 32 16.66 4.01 1.50
C LYS A 32 15.50 4.08 2.50
N THR A 33 15.47 5.13 3.31
CA THR A 33 14.36 5.39 4.22
C THR A 33 13.29 6.10 3.44
N LEU A 34 12.14 5.45 3.29
CA LEU A 34 10.98 6.06 2.66
C LEU A 34 10.51 7.25 3.50
N ASP A 35 10.35 8.42 2.86
CA ASP A 35 9.80 9.59 3.53
C ASP A 35 8.36 9.33 3.99
N ARG A 36 7.99 9.95 5.12
CA ARG A 36 6.62 9.87 5.64
C ARG A 36 5.63 10.33 4.58
N GLY A 37 4.61 9.50 4.36
CA GLY A 37 3.57 9.76 3.38
C GLY A 37 4.00 9.57 1.92
N ALA A 38 5.22 9.12 1.59
CA ALA A 38 5.60 8.88 0.20
C ALA A 38 4.73 7.82 -0.49
N GLN A 39 4.35 6.79 0.28
CA GLN A 39 3.35 5.79 -0.09
C GLN A 39 1.96 6.42 -0.18
N LYS A 40 1.26 6.14 -1.28
CA LYS A 40 -0.07 6.70 -1.55
C LYS A 40 -0.86 5.83 -2.51
N LEU A 41 -2.17 6.00 -2.50
CA LEU A 41 -3.05 5.56 -3.57
C LEU A 41 -3.43 6.77 -4.41
N VAL A 42 -3.48 6.57 -5.72
CA VAL A 42 -3.90 7.61 -6.66
C VAL A 42 -5.09 7.10 -7.43
N ARG A 43 -6.20 7.84 -7.36
CA ARG A 43 -7.38 7.61 -8.21
C ARG A 43 -7.31 8.52 -9.41
N LEU A 44 -7.48 7.96 -10.60
CA LEU A 44 -7.38 8.64 -11.88
C LEU A 44 -8.67 8.50 -12.67
N ASP A 45 -8.98 9.53 -13.44
CA ASP A 45 -9.98 9.51 -14.49
C ASP A 45 -9.46 8.62 -15.64
N PRO A 46 -10.21 7.60 -16.07
CA PRO A 46 -9.72 6.63 -17.06
C PRO A 46 -9.53 7.25 -18.45
N ASP A 47 -10.31 8.27 -18.80
CA ASP A 47 -10.29 8.87 -20.15
C ASP A 47 -9.19 9.92 -20.29
N SER A 48 -9.08 10.81 -19.30
CA SER A 48 -8.16 11.95 -19.33
C SER A 48 -6.85 11.70 -18.60
N GLY A 49 -6.77 10.66 -17.76
CA GLY A 49 -5.64 10.42 -16.86
C GLY A 49 -5.51 11.45 -15.73
N ARG A 50 -6.51 12.32 -15.54
CA ARG A 50 -6.50 13.34 -14.49
C ARG A 50 -6.54 12.71 -13.11
N VAL A 51 -5.76 13.22 -12.17
CA VAL A 51 -5.84 12.85 -10.75
C VAL A 51 -7.18 13.31 -10.17
N LEU A 52 -7.99 12.34 -9.76
CA LEU A 52 -9.27 12.55 -9.08
C LEU A 52 -9.11 12.60 -7.57
N ASP A 53 -8.21 11.80 -7.01
CA ASP A 53 -7.95 11.76 -5.57
C ASP A 53 -6.56 11.19 -5.24
N VAL A 54 -6.04 11.54 -4.07
CA VAL A 54 -4.80 10.98 -3.51
C VAL A 54 -5.02 10.62 -2.04
N LEU A 55 -5.06 9.31 -1.76
CA LEU A 55 -5.20 8.81 -0.40
C LEU A 55 -3.82 8.52 0.20
N ARG A 56 -3.60 9.05 1.40
CA ARG A 56 -2.41 8.80 2.21
C ARG A 56 -2.84 8.32 3.59
N PHE A 57 -1.95 7.57 4.22
CA PHE A 57 -2.18 7.06 5.56
C PHE A 57 -1.03 7.48 6.49
N ASP A 58 -1.34 7.59 7.77
CA ASP A 58 -0.36 7.91 8.82
C ASP A 58 0.36 6.65 9.33
N ASP A 59 1.28 6.85 10.27
CA ASP A 59 2.10 5.78 10.84
C ASP A 59 1.28 4.72 11.61
N ALA A 60 0.02 5.00 11.99
CA ALA A 60 -0.84 4.01 12.64
C ALA A 60 -1.37 2.95 11.64
N ILE A 61 -1.47 3.32 10.36
CA ILE A 61 -1.89 2.43 9.27
C ILE A 61 -0.71 1.95 8.44
N LEU A 62 0.26 2.82 8.16
CA LEU A 62 1.51 2.56 7.43
C LEU A 62 2.73 2.84 8.32
N PRO A 63 2.99 2.00 9.33
CA PRO A 63 4.17 2.14 10.17
C PRO A 63 5.46 1.95 9.37
N ILE A 64 6.59 2.39 9.95
CA ILE A 64 7.92 2.21 9.35
C ILE A 64 8.15 0.73 9.02
N GLY A 65 8.49 0.46 7.76
CA GLY A 65 8.69 -0.90 7.22
C GLY A 65 7.51 -1.45 6.42
N ALA A 66 6.32 -0.86 6.54
CA ALA A 66 5.16 -1.21 5.72
C ALA A 66 5.40 -0.91 4.23
N GLN A 67 4.89 -1.78 3.36
CA GLN A 67 4.94 -1.64 1.90
C GLN A 67 3.57 -1.99 1.30
N LEU A 68 2.81 -0.99 0.88
CA LEU A 68 1.57 -1.16 0.12
C LEU A 68 1.85 -1.98 -1.15
N ASN A 69 0.99 -2.91 -1.50
CA ASN A 69 1.22 -3.78 -2.66
C ASN A 69 0.03 -3.85 -3.60
N ASP A 70 -1.02 -4.54 -3.18
CA ASP A 70 -2.22 -4.77 -4.01
C ASP A 70 -3.47 -4.30 -3.28
N LEU A 71 -4.51 -3.95 -4.04
CA LEU A 71 -5.80 -3.50 -3.52
C LEU A 71 -6.99 -4.17 -4.23
N ARG A 72 -8.09 -4.34 -3.50
CA ARG A 72 -9.36 -4.90 -4.00
C ARG A 72 -10.55 -4.19 -3.40
N PHE A 73 -11.69 -4.23 -4.09
CA PHE A 73 -12.94 -3.61 -3.64
C PHE A 73 -14.05 -4.61 -3.38
N HIS A 74 -14.89 -4.28 -2.40
CA HIS A 74 -16.22 -4.84 -2.21
C HIS A 74 -17.18 -3.75 -1.69
N GLY A 75 -18.09 -3.28 -2.55
CA GLY A 75 -18.92 -2.11 -2.23
C GLY A 75 -18.05 -0.87 -2.00
N SER A 76 -18.29 -0.15 -0.89
CA SER A 76 -17.45 0.99 -0.48
C SER A 76 -16.14 0.59 0.20
N THR A 77 -15.93 -0.70 0.48
CA THR A 77 -14.77 -1.16 1.24
C THR A 77 -13.62 -1.50 0.31
N MET A 78 -12.48 -0.87 0.55
CA MET A 78 -11.19 -1.15 -0.06
C MET A 78 -10.34 -1.97 0.89
N TYR A 79 -9.75 -3.05 0.37
CA TYR A 79 -8.81 -3.91 1.06
C TYR A 79 -7.43 -3.71 0.43
N LEU A 80 -6.41 -3.42 1.24
CA LEU A 80 -5.03 -3.29 0.79
C LEU A 80 -4.12 -4.25 1.53
N THR A 81 -3.12 -4.74 0.81
CA THR A 81 -2.08 -5.61 1.37
C THR A 81 -0.83 -4.81 1.70
N ASP A 82 -0.25 -5.10 2.86
CA ASP A 82 1.10 -4.69 3.24
C ASP A 82 2.04 -5.89 3.13
N SER A 83 2.91 -5.88 2.13
CA SER A 83 3.92 -6.92 1.88
C SER A 83 5.20 -6.76 2.70
N GLY A 84 5.40 -5.59 3.34
CA GLY A 84 6.59 -5.29 4.12
C GLY A 84 6.54 -5.88 5.52
N LEU A 85 5.44 -5.66 6.24
CA LEU A 85 5.27 -6.14 7.63
C LEU A 85 4.25 -7.27 7.77
N GLY A 86 3.54 -7.60 6.70
CA GLY A 86 2.33 -8.42 6.78
C GLY A 86 1.19 -7.64 7.44
N GLY A 87 0.11 -7.46 6.70
CA GLY A 87 -1.07 -6.80 7.21
C GLY A 87 -2.14 -6.60 6.16
N LEU A 88 -3.37 -6.51 6.63
CA LEU A 88 -4.53 -6.13 5.83
C LEU A 88 -5.00 -4.77 6.30
N ILE A 89 -5.00 -3.79 5.40
CA ILE A 89 -5.56 -2.47 5.64
C ILE A 89 -6.96 -2.45 5.01
N VAL A 90 -7.95 -2.04 5.79
CA VAL A 90 -9.35 -1.95 5.37
C VAL A 90 -9.76 -0.49 5.46
N HIS A 91 -10.20 0.07 4.33
CA HIS A 91 -10.61 1.47 4.21
C HIS A 91 -12.04 1.54 3.67
N ASP A 92 -12.91 2.27 4.35
CA ASP A 92 -14.28 2.52 3.87
C ASP A 92 -14.35 3.89 3.18
N LEU A 93 -14.50 3.88 1.85
CA LEU A 93 -14.57 5.09 1.03
C LEU A 93 -15.78 5.97 1.38
N SER A 94 -16.84 5.41 1.98
CA SER A 94 -18.05 6.18 2.30
C SER A 94 -17.87 7.14 3.46
N ASN A 95 -16.95 6.84 4.38
CA ASN A 95 -16.76 7.59 5.62
C ASN A 95 -15.28 7.85 5.97
N GLY A 96 -14.35 7.38 5.15
CA GLY A 96 -12.90 7.58 5.31
C GLY A 96 -12.26 6.79 6.45
N LYS A 97 -13.00 5.93 7.16
CA LYS A 97 -12.44 5.16 8.28
C LYS A 97 -11.49 4.11 7.76
N THR A 98 -10.34 4.00 8.44
CA THR A 98 -9.28 3.06 8.07
C THR A 98 -8.87 2.24 9.27
N LEU A 99 -8.65 0.96 9.07
CA LEU A 99 -8.22 0.01 10.08
C LEU A 99 -7.12 -0.87 9.51
N ARG A 100 -6.07 -1.11 10.29
CA ARG A 100 -5.07 -2.14 10.02
C ARG A 100 -5.37 -3.39 10.85
N ARG A 101 -5.23 -4.57 10.26
CA ARG A 101 -5.46 -5.88 10.87
C ARG A 101 -4.39 -6.87 10.46
N LEU A 102 -4.30 -7.98 11.19
CA LEU A 102 -3.43 -9.14 10.91
C LEU A 102 -1.92 -8.82 10.92
N SER A 103 -1.53 -7.61 11.33
CA SER A 103 -0.15 -7.31 11.66
C SER A 103 0.22 -7.97 12.99
N ALA A 104 1.32 -8.71 13.00
CA ALA A 104 1.83 -9.47 14.16
C ALA A 104 1.06 -10.75 14.54
N ASP A 105 0.35 -11.40 13.61
CA ASP A 105 -0.14 -12.76 13.84
C ASP A 105 1.05 -13.74 13.87
N LEU A 106 1.23 -14.46 14.98
CA LEU A 106 2.43 -15.24 15.32
C LEU A 106 2.78 -16.35 14.31
N TYR A 107 1.87 -16.70 13.40
CA TYR A 107 2.12 -17.65 12.32
C TYR A 107 2.85 -17.07 11.10
N VAL A 108 2.84 -15.73 10.93
CA VAL A 108 3.45 -15.08 9.75
C VAL A 108 4.94 -14.78 9.98
N SER A 109 5.38 -14.62 11.23
CA SER A 109 6.76 -14.27 11.57
C SER A 109 7.74 -15.46 11.57
N SER A 110 7.27 -16.70 11.70
CA SER A 110 8.13 -17.90 11.78
C SER A 110 8.70 -18.36 10.44
N LEU A 111 8.30 -17.77 9.31
CA LEU A 111 8.79 -18.14 7.97
C LEU A 111 9.87 -17.20 7.43
N TYR A 112 10.16 -16.07 8.09
CA TYR A 112 11.07 -15.04 7.56
C TYR A 112 12.44 -14.96 8.26
N TYR A 113 12.65 -15.72 9.34
CA TYR A 113 13.95 -15.87 9.98
C TYR A 113 14.21 -17.35 10.29
N PRO A 114 14.89 -18.11 9.40
CA PRO A 114 15.45 -19.37 9.85
C PRO A 114 16.50 -19.03 10.91
N SER A 115 16.26 -19.50 12.13
CA SER A 115 17.22 -19.43 13.22
C SER A 115 18.50 -20.11 12.75
N ASN A 116 19.58 -19.35 12.61
CA ASN A 116 20.91 -19.93 12.56
C ASN A 116 21.25 -20.41 13.97
N SER A 117 20.87 -21.66 14.26
CA SER A 117 21.42 -22.47 15.34
C SER A 117 22.60 -23.28 14.83
#